data_AF-A0A6A6RMZ9-F1
#
_entry.id   AF-A0A6A6RMZ9-F1
#
_cell.length_a   1.000
_cell.length_b   1.000
_cell.length_c   1.000
_cell.angle_alpha   90.00
_cell.angle_beta   90.00
_cell.angle_gamma   90.00
#
_symmetry.space_group_name_H-M   'P 1'
#
loop_
_entity.id
_entity.type
_entity.pdbx_description
1 polymer ?
#
loop_
_entity_poly.entity_id
_entity_poly.type
_entity_poly.pdbx_seq_one_letter_code
_entity_poly.pdbx_strand_id
1 'polypeptide(L)'
;MPDSSCIPSFMLLLPGYPPLTTIIPFPTLNKFLPLLHRYILPSSPSSAILPVGKLSYTGLKKALQWREAEAPISLKFGEMIKMHAALSFLGASPSSEAVKLLSHLIDSHFAHGLAQSQFEELWGMRSLPFTEPFLKTMVKKLALIADSVDRHTNRADFAQRVTKEDGYAENIGRCMAVLRWVCTVEDLEKRVENMRTELEKDGGKKVKGKKGKKLRTKGLRRVEIVSRLG
;
A
#
# COMPACT_ATOMS: atom_id res chain seq x y z
N MET A 1 -14.58 43.55 -19.09
CA MET A 1 -13.64 42.63 -19.75
C MET A 1 -12.83 41.98 -18.63
N PRO A 2 -12.99 40.69 -18.31
CA PRO A 2 -12.12 40.07 -17.32
C PRO A 2 -10.74 39.90 -17.96
N ASP A 3 -9.73 40.48 -17.32
CA ASP A 3 -8.32 40.28 -17.67
C ASP A 3 -8.02 38.78 -17.67
N SER A 4 -7.86 38.23 -18.87
CA SER A 4 -7.37 36.87 -19.08
C SER A 4 -5.87 36.86 -18.76
N SER A 5 -5.55 37.01 -17.48
CA SER A 5 -4.21 36.76 -16.97
C SER A 5 -3.85 35.32 -17.32
N CYS A 6 -3.01 35.17 -18.33
CA CYS A 6 -2.56 33.88 -18.82
C CYS A 6 -1.75 33.24 -17.69
N ILE A 7 -2.37 32.34 -16.91
CA ILE A 7 -1.66 31.63 -15.84
C ILE A 7 -0.60 30.76 -16.53
N PRO A 8 0.70 31.02 -16.31
CA PRO A 8 1.75 30.24 -16.98
C PRO A 8 1.65 28.79 -16.51
N SER A 9 1.30 27.90 -17.43
CA SER A 9 1.24 26.47 -17.16
C SER A 9 2.65 25.89 -17.04
N PHE A 10 2.90 25.14 -15.97
CA PHE A 10 4.18 24.44 -15.77
C PHE A 10 4.09 23.06 -16.39
N MET A 11 5.14 22.66 -17.12
CA MET A 11 5.21 21.34 -17.75
C MET A 11 6.23 20.45 -17.01
N LEU A 12 5.78 19.30 -16.52
CA LEU A 12 6.61 18.30 -15.87
C LEU A 12 6.79 17.13 -16.84
N LEU A 13 8.04 16.86 -17.17
CA LEU A 13 8.47 15.80 -18.08
C LEU A 13 9.01 14.64 -17.25
N LEU A 14 8.27 13.55 -17.21
CA LEU A 14 8.75 12.27 -16.68
C LEU A 14 9.08 11.38 -17.90
N PRO A 15 10.35 11.04 -18.15
CA PRO A 15 10.70 10.30 -19.36
C PRO A 15 9.95 8.96 -19.44
N GLY A 16 9.47 8.62 -20.64
CA GLY A 16 8.61 7.46 -20.85
C GLY A 16 7.12 7.68 -20.57
N TYR A 17 6.71 8.88 -20.14
CA TYR A 17 5.31 9.24 -19.90
C TYR A 17 4.89 10.52 -20.64
N PRO A 18 3.58 10.72 -20.88
CA PRO A 18 3.08 11.99 -21.37
C PRO A 18 3.43 13.14 -20.41
N PRO A 19 3.69 14.36 -20.93
CA PRO A 19 3.90 15.54 -20.10
C PRO A 19 2.72 15.79 -19.16
N LEU A 20 3.01 16.16 -17.91
CA LEU A 20 2.01 16.65 -16.97
C LEU A 20 2.03 18.18 -16.97
N THR A 21 0.89 18.78 -17.23
CA THR A 21 0.71 20.24 -17.11
C THR A 21 0.02 20.56 -15.80
N THR A 22 0.44 21.64 -15.13
CA THR A 22 -0.23 22.14 -13.94
C THR A 22 -0.47 23.64 -14.01
N ILE A 23 -1.61 24.06 -13.46
CA ILE A 23 -1.97 25.48 -13.29
C ILE A 23 -1.47 26.05 -11.94
N ILE A 24 -0.86 25.23 -11.09
CA ILE A 24 -0.37 25.63 -9.77
C ILE A 24 0.77 26.66 -9.95
N PRO A 25 0.67 27.86 -9.33
CA PRO A 25 1.74 28.84 -9.36
C PRO A 25 3.04 28.31 -8.78
N PHE A 26 4.18 28.67 -9.36
CA PHE A 26 5.50 28.17 -8.94
C PHE A 26 5.81 28.32 -7.44
N PRO A 27 5.52 29.46 -6.78
CA PRO A 27 5.80 29.59 -5.35
C PRO A 27 5.02 28.55 -4.52
N THR A 28 3.81 28.20 -4.95
CA THR A 28 2.97 27.17 -4.32
C THR A 28 3.48 25.77 -4.67
N LEU A 29 3.89 25.54 -5.93
CA LEU A 29 4.44 24.27 -6.37
C LEU A 29 5.75 23.93 -5.66
N ASN A 30 6.64 24.92 -5.44
CA ASN A 30 7.90 24.73 -4.73
C ASN A 30 7.70 24.46 -3.22
N LYS A 31 6.66 25.05 -2.61
CA LYS A 31 6.27 24.70 -1.24
C LYS A 31 5.73 23.27 -1.15
N PHE A 32 5.04 22.80 -2.19
CA PHE A 32 4.42 21.48 -2.24
C PHE A 32 5.41 20.37 -2.63
N LEU A 33 6.33 20.66 -3.55
CA LEU A 33 7.33 19.76 -4.12
C LEU A 33 8.73 20.40 -4.05
N PRO A 34 9.34 20.49 -2.85
CA PRO A 34 10.59 21.23 -2.64
C PRO A 34 11.80 20.74 -3.45
N LEU A 35 11.81 19.46 -3.83
CA LEU A 35 12.91 18.86 -4.61
C LEU A 35 12.63 18.85 -6.13
N LEU A 36 11.63 19.60 -6.59
CA LEU A 36 11.35 19.72 -8.00
C LEU A 36 12.40 20.60 -8.71
N HIS A 37 13.35 19.96 -9.40
CA HIS A 37 14.35 20.67 -10.20
C HIS A 37 13.74 21.25 -11.48
N ARG A 38 14.08 22.51 -11.80
CA ARG A 38 13.58 23.23 -12.97
C ARG A 38 14.69 23.52 -13.98
N TYR A 39 14.35 23.37 -15.27
CA TYR A 39 15.09 23.90 -16.40
C TYR A 39 14.23 24.97 -17.09
N ILE A 40 14.71 26.21 -17.09
CA ILE A 40 14.13 27.28 -17.90
C ILE A 40 14.80 27.20 -19.27
N LEU A 41 14.04 26.78 -20.28
CA LEU A 41 14.50 26.88 -21.66
C LEU A 41 14.29 28.32 -22.13
N PRO A 42 15.25 28.93 -22.88
CA PRO A 42 15.17 30.33 -23.30
C PRO A 42 13.92 30.71 -24.11
N SER A 43 13.28 29.72 -24.72
CA SER A 43 12.18 29.88 -25.69
C SER A 43 10.90 29.13 -25.31
N SER A 44 10.77 28.64 -24.07
CA SER A 44 9.62 27.82 -23.65
C SER A 44 9.24 27.99 -22.18
N PRO A 45 7.97 27.72 -21.80
CA PRO A 45 7.54 27.78 -20.40
C PRO A 45 8.38 26.87 -19.50
N SER A 46 8.41 27.19 -18.21
CA SER A 46 9.20 26.47 -17.20
C SER A 46 8.95 24.96 -17.25
N SER A 47 10.03 24.19 -17.46
CA SER A 47 9.98 22.73 -17.57
C SER A 47 10.79 22.04 -16.47
N ALA A 48 10.41 20.84 -16.07
CA ALA A 48 11.17 20.02 -15.12
C ALA A 48 11.30 18.59 -15.66
N ILE A 49 12.51 18.02 -15.62
CA ILE A 49 12.73 16.61 -15.99
C ILE A 49 12.97 15.79 -14.72
N LEU A 50 12.21 14.71 -14.55
CA LEU A 50 12.24 13.87 -13.36
C LEU A 50 12.82 12.48 -13.67
N PRO A 51 13.49 11.80 -12.71
CA PRO A 51 14.02 10.46 -12.94
C PRO A 51 12.89 9.41 -13.06
N VAL A 52 12.93 8.62 -14.12
CA VAL A 52 11.89 7.64 -14.52
C VAL A 52 11.68 6.51 -13.51
N GLY A 53 12.77 6.07 -12.85
CA GLY A 53 12.77 4.79 -12.13
C GLY A 53 12.28 4.84 -10.68
N LYS A 54 12.04 6.03 -10.13
CA LYS A 54 11.78 6.19 -8.68
C LYS A 54 10.50 6.97 -8.36
N LEU A 55 9.78 7.44 -9.37
CA LEU A 55 8.59 8.26 -9.19
C LEU A 55 7.37 7.61 -9.85
N SER A 56 6.28 7.49 -9.10
CA SER A 56 5.02 7.03 -9.66
C SER A 56 4.37 8.15 -10.48
N TYR A 57 4.29 7.98 -11.81
CA TYR A 57 3.59 8.92 -12.70
C TYR A 57 2.14 9.17 -12.24
N THR A 58 1.41 8.09 -11.96
CA THR A 58 0.02 8.18 -11.48
C THR A 58 -0.07 8.86 -10.12
N GLY A 59 0.91 8.61 -9.24
CA GLY A 59 0.98 9.28 -7.93
C GLY A 59 1.19 10.78 -8.05
N LEU A 60 2.14 11.22 -8.89
CA LEU A 60 2.38 12.64 -9.15
C LEU A 60 1.17 13.30 -9.83
N LYS A 61 0.59 12.67 -10.85
CA LYS A 61 -0.61 13.19 -11.52
C LYS A 61 -1.75 13.42 -10.53
N LYS A 62 -2.03 12.45 -9.66
CA LYS A 62 -3.09 12.56 -8.64
C LYS A 62 -2.75 13.62 -7.59
N ALA A 63 -1.48 13.75 -7.21
CA ALA A 63 -1.04 14.81 -6.30
C ALA A 63 -1.32 16.21 -6.86
N LEU A 64 -1.00 16.44 -8.14
CA LEU A 64 -1.24 17.73 -8.79
C LEU A 64 -2.75 18.00 -8.91
N GLN A 65 -3.51 17.03 -9.42
CA GLN A 65 -4.97 17.13 -9.53
C GLN A 65 -5.64 17.43 -8.19
N TRP A 66 -5.18 16.79 -7.11
CA TRP A 66 -5.69 17.05 -5.77
C TRP A 66 -5.46 18.49 -5.34
N ARG A 67 -4.26 19.03 -5.60
CA ARG A 67 -3.93 20.41 -5.24
C ARG A 67 -4.67 21.43 -6.10
N GLU A 68 -4.90 21.13 -7.37
CA GLU A 68 -5.65 22.00 -8.27
C GLU A 68 -7.14 22.03 -7.95
N ALA A 69 -7.70 20.92 -7.50
CA ALA A 69 -9.13 20.81 -7.20
C ALA A 69 -9.52 21.49 -5.89
N GLU A 70 -8.57 21.70 -4.96
CA GLU A 70 -8.82 22.17 -3.58
C GLU A 70 -9.97 21.42 -2.87
N ALA A 71 -10.24 20.18 -3.29
CA ALA A 71 -11.40 19.40 -2.89
C ALA A 71 -11.00 18.07 -2.23
N PRO A 72 -11.92 17.43 -1.47
CA PRO A 72 -11.70 16.09 -0.95
C PRO A 72 -11.49 15.11 -2.12
N ILE A 73 -10.32 14.48 -2.17
CA ILE A 73 -10.01 13.55 -3.26
C ILE A 73 -10.54 12.15 -2.92
N SER A 74 -11.36 11.61 -3.83
CA SER A 74 -11.72 10.19 -3.81
C SER A 74 -10.60 9.40 -4.47
N LEU A 75 -9.74 8.79 -3.65
CA LEU A 75 -8.62 7.96 -4.09
C LEU A 75 -8.90 6.49 -3.78
N LYS A 76 -8.44 5.61 -4.66
CA LYS A 76 -8.29 4.19 -4.33
C LYS A 76 -7.05 3.99 -3.46
N PHE A 77 -7.02 2.92 -2.66
CA PHE A 77 -5.91 2.59 -1.75
C PHE A 77 -4.53 2.68 -2.40
N GLY A 78 -4.32 2.03 -3.55
CA GLY A 78 -3.03 2.10 -4.22
C GLY A 78 -2.69 3.45 -4.82
N GLU A 79 -3.69 4.26 -5.19
CA GLU A 79 -3.47 5.65 -5.61
C GLU A 79 -2.97 6.50 -4.44
N MET A 80 -3.50 6.29 -3.23
CA MET A 80 -3.03 6.98 -2.02
C MET A 80 -1.56 6.67 -1.73
N ILE A 81 -1.16 5.41 -1.83
CA ILE A 81 0.24 4.99 -1.59
C ILE A 81 1.16 5.56 -2.66
N LYS A 82 0.77 5.50 -3.94
CA LYS A 82 1.53 6.08 -5.06
C LYS A 82 1.69 7.59 -4.90
N MET A 83 0.62 8.27 -4.49
CA MET A 83 0.63 9.70 -4.23
C MET A 83 1.52 10.05 -3.03
N HIS A 84 1.42 9.32 -1.93
CA HIS A 84 2.29 9.47 -0.78
C HIS A 84 3.76 9.30 -1.18
N ALA A 85 4.10 8.20 -1.87
CA ALA A 85 5.45 7.93 -2.34
C ALA A 85 5.99 9.04 -3.26
N ALA A 86 5.15 9.56 -4.17
CA ALA A 86 5.54 10.65 -5.06
C ALA A 86 5.79 11.96 -4.32
N LEU A 87 4.95 12.31 -3.36
CA LEU A 87 5.12 13.51 -2.53
C LEU A 87 6.37 13.41 -1.67
N SER A 88 6.58 12.29 -0.99
CA SER A 88 7.79 12.06 -0.20
C SER A 88 9.05 12.11 -1.07
N PHE A 89 9.02 11.53 -2.28
CA PHE A 89 10.14 11.58 -3.21
C PHE A 89 10.50 13.00 -3.63
N LEU A 90 9.50 13.86 -3.81
CA LEU A 90 9.68 15.26 -4.20
C LEU A 90 9.89 16.19 -2.99
N GLY A 91 10.17 15.62 -1.81
CA GLY A 91 10.59 16.37 -0.63
C GLY A 91 9.45 16.93 0.22
N ALA A 92 8.21 16.50 0.00
CA ALA A 92 7.12 16.87 0.90
C ALA A 92 7.41 16.32 2.30
N SER A 93 7.48 17.21 3.29
CA SER A 93 7.76 16.82 4.67
C SER A 93 6.70 15.85 5.19
N PRO A 94 7.07 14.84 6.00
CA PRO A 94 6.11 14.02 6.74
C PRO A 94 5.18 14.85 7.64
N SER A 95 5.62 16.05 8.04
CA SER A 95 4.82 16.98 8.83
C SER A 95 3.80 17.77 8.02
N SER A 96 3.89 17.76 6.68
CA SER A 96 2.95 18.45 5.81
C SER A 96 1.55 17.86 5.96
N GLU A 97 0.55 18.73 5.93
CA GLU A 97 -0.86 18.35 6.06
C GLU A 97 -1.26 17.28 5.04
N ALA A 98 -0.76 17.41 3.81
CA ALA A 98 -0.95 16.46 2.73
C ALA A 98 -0.48 15.04 3.05
N VAL A 99 0.78 14.92 3.47
CA VAL A 99 1.36 13.62 3.77
C VAL A 99 0.71 13.01 5.00
N LYS A 100 0.39 13.81 6.03
CA LYS A 100 -0.36 13.36 7.21
C LYS A 100 -1.75 12.82 6.87
N LEU A 101 -2.51 13.54 6.05
CA LEU A 101 -3.84 13.12 5.63
C LEU A 101 -3.78 11.79 4.89
N LEU A 102 -2.86 11.65 3.93
CA LEU A 102 -2.66 10.39 3.19
C LEU A 102 -2.28 9.25 4.13
N SER A 103 -1.34 9.46 5.04
CA SER A 103 -0.94 8.44 6.02
C SER A 103 -2.12 8.00 6.88
N HIS A 104 -2.94 8.94 7.37
CA HIS A 104 -4.13 8.60 8.15
C HIS A 104 -5.16 7.79 7.34
N LEU A 105 -5.39 8.15 6.08
CA LEU A 105 -6.30 7.40 5.20
C LEU A 105 -5.77 5.98 4.92
N ILE A 106 -4.47 5.85 4.67
CA ILE A 106 -3.81 4.56 4.46
C ILE A 106 -3.91 3.69 5.73
N ASP A 107 -3.62 4.25 6.90
CA ASP A 107 -3.72 3.55 8.19
C ASP A 107 -5.15 3.12 8.49
N SER A 108 -6.14 3.95 8.16
CA SER A 108 -7.55 3.59 8.23
C SER A 108 -7.87 2.37 7.36
N HIS A 109 -7.36 2.30 6.12
CA HIS A 109 -7.53 1.10 5.29
C HIS A 109 -6.90 -0.15 5.93
N PHE A 110 -5.73 -0.04 6.55
CA PHE A 110 -5.12 -1.15 7.29
C PHE A 110 -5.91 -1.56 8.55
N ALA A 111 -6.61 -0.61 9.19
CA ALA A 111 -7.44 -0.87 10.34
C ALA A 111 -8.72 -1.65 9.98
N HIS A 112 -9.37 -1.28 8.88
CA HIS A 112 -10.58 -1.96 8.37
C HIS A 112 -10.29 -3.31 7.71
N GLY A 113 -9.02 -3.60 7.42
CA GLY A 113 -8.60 -4.80 6.72
C GLY A 113 -8.52 -4.58 5.21
N LEU A 114 -7.58 -5.28 4.58
CA LEU A 114 -7.33 -5.18 3.15
C LEU A 114 -7.88 -6.40 2.42
N ALA A 115 -8.43 -6.17 1.24
CA ALA A 115 -8.73 -7.22 0.28
C ALA A 115 -7.44 -7.80 -0.32
N GLN A 116 -7.50 -9.02 -0.85
CA GLN A 116 -6.35 -9.66 -1.52
C GLN A 116 -5.76 -8.78 -2.62
N SER A 117 -6.60 -8.18 -3.46
CA SER A 117 -6.17 -7.28 -4.54
C SER A 117 -5.39 -6.06 -4.04
N GLN A 118 -5.69 -5.58 -2.83
CA GLN A 118 -4.96 -4.45 -2.23
C GLN A 118 -3.60 -4.88 -1.68
N PHE A 119 -3.49 -6.10 -1.14
CA PHE A 119 -2.21 -6.69 -0.78
C PHE A 119 -1.32 -6.89 -2.01
N GLU A 120 -1.88 -7.42 -3.09
CA GLU A 120 -1.21 -7.61 -4.38
C GLU A 120 -0.73 -6.28 -4.97
N GLU A 121 -1.59 -5.27 -4.98
CA GLU A 121 -1.23 -3.94 -5.48
C GLU A 121 -0.08 -3.34 -4.67
N LEU A 122 -0.17 -3.36 -3.34
CA LEU A 122 0.87 -2.85 -2.45
C LEU A 122 2.19 -3.61 -2.63
N TRP A 123 2.15 -4.93 -2.76
CA TRP A 123 3.36 -5.70 -3.04
C TRP A 123 3.96 -5.40 -4.42
N GLY A 124 3.12 -5.10 -5.41
CA GLY A 124 3.55 -4.63 -6.73
C GLY A 124 4.31 -3.29 -6.67
N MET A 125 4.03 -2.47 -5.66
CA MET A 125 4.69 -1.18 -5.43
C MET A 125 6.01 -1.28 -4.66
N ARG A 126 6.50 -2.48 -4.33
CA ARG A 126 7.69 -2.64 -3.46
C ARG A 126 9.00 -2.04 -3.97
N SER A 127 9.09 -1.78 -5.27
CA SER A 127 10.24 -1.12 -5.88
C SER A 127 10.20 0.41 -5.79
N LEU A 128 9.05 0.98 -5.42
CA LEU A 128 8.92 2.43 -5.27
C LEU A 128 9.61 2.87 -3.97
N PRO A 129 10.28 4.03 -3.96
CA PRO A 129 10.83 4.58 -2.75
C PRO A 129 9.71 5.02 -1.80
N PHE A 130 10.03 5.08 -0.50
CA PHE A 130 9.10 5.53 0.56
C PHE A 130 7.85 4.65 0.77
N THR A 131 7.76 3.47 0.15
CA THR A 131 6.67 2.51 0.42
C THR A 131 7.00 1.50 1.53
N GLU A 132 8.26 1.41 1.96
CA GLU A 132 8.72 0.43 2.96
C GLU A 132 7.92 0.45 4.28
N PRO A 133 7.53 1.60 4.86
CA PRO A 133 6.69 1.61 6.05
C PRO A 133 5.36 0.87 5.85
N PHE A 134 4.71 1.07 4.70
CA PHE A 134 3.46 0.42 4.36
C PHE A 134 3.65 -1.08 4.10
N LEU A 135 4.76 -1.47 3.44
CA LEU A 135 5.12 -2.88 3.24
C LEU A 135 5.36 -3.57 4.59
N LYS A 136 6.03 -2.92 5.54
CA LYS A 136 6.25 -3.46 6.88
C LYS A 136 4.93 -3.67 7.61
N THR A 137 4.02 -2.69 7.56
CA THR A 137 2.66 -2.82 8.13
C THR A 137 1.87 -3.94 7.47
N MET A 138 1.95 -4.06 6.14
CA MET A 138 1.34 -5.13 5.36
C MET A 138 1.85 -6.51 5.81
N VAL A 139 3.16 -6.70 5.87
CA VAL A 139 3.79 -7.96 6.30
C VAL A 139 3.39 -8.31 7.73
N LYS A 140 3.35 -7.33 8.64
CA LYS A 140 2.87 -7.52 10.01
C LYS A 140 1.41 -7.99 10.05
N LYS A 141 0.52 -7.39 9.25
CA LYS A 141 -0.88 -7.80 9.16
C LYS A 141 -1.03 -9.21 8.59
N LEU A 142 -0.27 -9.56 7.56
CA LEU A 142 -0.25 -10.91 6.98
C LEU A 142 0.22 -11.96 8.00
N ALA A 143 1.24 -11.65 8.80
CA ALA A 143 1.71 -12.54 9.88
C ALA A 143 0.62 -12.75 10.95
N LEU A 144 -0.11 -11.69 11.32
CA LEU A 144 -1.25 -11.79 12.24
C LEU A 144 -2.42 -12.60 11.66
N ILE A 145 -2.70 -12.47 10.37
CA ILE A 145 -3.70 -13.28 9.66
C ILE A 145 -3.27 -14.76 9.70
N ALA A 146 -2.02 -15.07 9.40
CA ALA A 146 -1.49 -16.44 9.44
C ALA A 146 -1.64 -17.07 10.83
N ASP A 147 -1.24 -16.34 11.87
CA ASP A 147 -1.37 -16.79 13.25
C ASP A 147 -2.84 -16.95 13.68
N SER A 148 -3.72 -16.02 13.30
CA SER A 148 -5.16 -16.13 13.56
C SER A 148 -5.76 -17.40 12.92
N VAL A 149 -5.47 -17.64 11.63
CA VAL A 149 -5.92 -18.83 10.91
C VAL A 149 -5.40 -20.10 11.58
N ASP A 150 -4.13 -20.15 12.00
CA ASP A 150 -3.57 -21.29 12.72
C ASP A 150 -4.30 -21.52 14.05
N ARG A 151 -4.56 -20.47 14.83
CA ARG A 151 -5.31 -20.58 16.09
C ARG A 151 -6.72 -21.09 15.89
N HIS A 152 -7.39 -20.67 14.83
CA HIS A 152 -8.76 -21.09 14.51
C HIS A 152 -8.82 -22.53 14.00
N THR A 153 -7.98 -22.89 13.04
CA THR A 153 -7.96 -24.22 12.41
C THR A 153 -7.43 -25.35 13.31
N ASN A 154 -6.73 -25.00 14.40
CA ASN A 154 -6.25 -25.96 15.40
C ASN A 154 -7.26 -26.20 16.54
N ARG A 155 -8.38 -25.50 16.61
CA ARG A 155 -9.40 -25.77 17.64
C ARG A 155 -10.20 -27.02 17.33
N ALA A 156 -10.61 -27.73 18.38
CA ALA A 156 -11.41 -28.96 18.25
C ALA A 156 -12.83 -28.69 17.70
N ASP A 157 -13.37 -27.51 17.98
CA ASP A 157 -14.70 -27.06 17.56
C ASP A 157 -14.72 -26.41 16.16
N PHE A 158 -13.57 -26.34 15.47
CA PHE A 158 -13.45 -25.63 14.19
C PHE A 158 -14.51 -26.05 13.16
N ALA A 159 -14.70 -27.36 12.93
CA ALA A 159 -15.69 -27.86 11.98
C ALA A 159 -17.13 -27.47 12.35
N GLN A 160 -17.45 -27.47 13.65
CA GLN A 160 -18.77 -27.05 14.12
C GLN A 160 -18.99 -25.56 13.90
N ARG A 161 -17.98 -24.72 14.19
CA ARG A 161 -18.07 -23.26 13.98
C ARG A 161 -18.20 -22.88 12.52
N VAL A 162 -17.48 -23.56 11.62
CA VAL A 162 -17.62 -23.39 10.17
C VAL A 162 -19.05 -23.64 9.70
N THR A 163 -19.75 -24.59 10.32
CA THR A 163 -21.12 -24.96 9.92
C THR A 163 -22.19 -24.12 10.62
N LYS A 164 -21.95 -23.70 11.87
CA LYS A 164 -22.95 -23.06 12.74
C LYS A 164 -22.89 -21.54 12.78
N GLU A 165 -21.73 -20.93 12.52
CA GLU A 165 -21.56 -19.48 12.63
C GLU A 165 -21.65 -18.83 11.25
N ASP A 166 -22.69 -18.02 11.05
CA ASP A 166 -22.89 -17.26 9.83
C ASP A 166 -21.69 -16.33 9.55
N GLY A 167 -21.19 -16.37 8.31
CA GLY A 167 -20.05 -15.56 7.87
C GLY A 167 -18.67 -16.02 8.38
N TYR A 168 -18.59 -16.98 9.31
CA TYR A 168 -17.31 -17.47 9.83
C TYR A 168 -16.51 -18.23 8.75
N ALA A 169 -17.18 -19.12 8.03
CA ALA A 169 -16.59 -19.86 6.92
C ALA A 169 -16.06 -18.92 5.82
N GLU A 170 -16.83 -17.89 5.48
CA GLU A 170 -16.44 -16.89 4.48
C GLU A 170 -15.23 -16.07 4.95
N ASN A 171 -15.21 -15.64 6.22
CA ASN A 171 -14.09 -14.89 6.77
C ASN A 171 -12.79 -15.71 6.79
N ILE A 172 -12.84 -16.97 7.23
CA ILE A 172 -11.69 -17.88 7.18
C ILE A 172 -11.28 -18.15 5.73
N GLY A 173 -12.24 -18.32 4.82
CA GLY A 173 -12.01 -18.47 3.38
C GLY A 173 -11.23 -17.29 2.79
N ARG A 174 -11.63 -16.05 3.11
CA ARG A 174 -10.93 -14.82 2.69
C ARG A 174 -9.49 -14.79 3.22
N CYS A 175 -9.28 -15.07 4.50
CA CYS A 175 -7.94 -15.14 5.09
C CYS A 175 -7.06 -16.20 4.41
N MET A 176 -7.62 -17.39 4.15
CA MET A 176 -6.92 -18.48 3.47
C MET A 176 -6.57 -18.13 2.02
N ALA A 177 -7.42 -17.42 1.29
CA ALA A 177 -7.13 -16.96 -0.07
C ALA A 177 -5.91 -16.04 -0.10
N VAL A 178 -5.85 -15.07 0.83
CA VAL A 178 -4.67 -14.19 0.99
C VAL A 178 -3.41 -14.99 1.31
N LEU A 179 -3.48 -15.94 2.25
CA LEU A 179 -2.32 -16.77 2.61
C LEU A 179 -1.87 -17.70 1.48
N ARG A 180 -2.80 -18.22 0.67
CA ARG A 180 -2.46 -18.99 -0.54
C ARG A 180 -1.65 -18.15 -1.51
N TRP A 181 -2.09 -16.92 -1.75
CA TRP A 181 -1.34 -15.98 -2.58
C TRP A 181 0.06 -15.69 -2.00
N VAL A 182 0.19 -15.45 -0.69
CA VAL A 182 1.50 -15.24 -0.04
C VAL A 182 2.47 -16.40 -0.33
N CYS A 183 2.00 -17.64 -0.26
CA CYS A 183 2.80 -18.83 -0.57
C CYS A 183 3.23 -18.95 -2.05
N THR A 184 2.64 -18.17 -2.97
CA THR A 184 3.08 -18.12 -4.37
C THR A 184 4.24 -17.14 -4.60
N VAL A 185 4.55 -16.30 -3.62
CA VAL A 185 5.55 -15.24 -3.70
C VAL A 185 6.65 -15.49 -2.67
N GLU A 186 7.72 -16.17 -3.08
CA GLU A 186 8.78 -16.67 -2.17
C GLU A 186 9.36 -15.60 -1.24
N ASP A 187 9.71 -14.42 -1.78
CA ASP A 187 10.25 -13.30 -1.01
C ASP A 187 9.26 -12.81 0.06
N LEU A 188 7.96 -12.79 -0.26
CA LEU A 188 6.91 -12.34 0.66
C LEU A 188 6.67 -13.39 1.74
N GLU A 189 6.59 -14.67 1.37
CA GLU A 189 6.44 -15.79 2.31
C GLU A 189 7.54 -15.73 3.38
N LYS A 190 8.80 -15.56 2.96
CA LYS A 190 9.94 -15.44 3.87
C LYS A 190 9.82 -14.25 4.82
N ARG A 191 9.40 -13.08 4.31
CA ARG A 191 9.20 -11.88 5.15
C ARG A 191 8.08 -12.06 6.17
N VAL A 192 6.98 -12.68 5.77
CA VAL A 192 5.84 -12.97 6.66
C VAL A 192 6.24 -13.95 7.76
N GLU A 193 6.97 -15.02 7.42
CA GLU A 193 7.45 -15.99 8.41
C GLU A 193 8.43 -15.34 9.40
N ASN A 194 9.39 -14.54 8.92
CA ASN A 194 10.31 -13.81 9.78
C ASN A 194 9.55 -12.89 10.76
N MET A 195 8.61 -12.10 10.26
CA MET A 195 7.77 -11.22 11.07
C MET A 195 6.94 -11.99 12.10
N ARG A 196 6.42 -13.17 11.76
CA ARG A 196 5.73 -14.05 12.71
C ARG A 196 6.65 -14.46 13.85
N THR A 197 7.88 -14.89 13.54
CA THR A 197 8.85 -15.25 14.59
C THR A 197 9.26 -14.07 15.47
N GLU A 198 9.31 -12.85 14.92
CA GLU A 198 9.52 -11.62 15.70
C GLU A 198 8.35 -11.35 16.65
N LEU A 199 7.10 -11.42 16.15
CA LEU A 199 5.90 -11.25 16.97
C LEU A 199 5.78 -12.30 18.08
N GLU A 200 6.22 -13.54 17.85
CA GLU A 200 6.27 -14.59 18.87
C GLU A 200 7.33 -14.30 19.97
N LYS A 201 8.48 -13.74 19.59
CA LYS A 201 9.53 -13.33 20.53
C LYS A 201 9.09 -12.13 21.37
N ASP A 202 8.53 -11.11 20.74
CA ASP A 202 8.05 -9.89 21.40
C ASP A 202 6.82 -10.17 22.27
N GLY A 203 6.01 -11.15 21.90
CA GLY A 203 4.78 -11.55 22.58
C GLY A 203 4.97 -12.35 23.87
N GLY A 204 6.19 -12.76 24.23
CA GLY A 204 6.55 -13.07 25.62
C GLY A 204 5.67 -14.04 26.41
N LYS A 205 4.96 -14.98 25.78
CA LYS A 205 4.54 -16.24 26.44
C LYS A 205 5.40 -17.36 25.87
N LYS A 206 6.27 -17.90 26.73
CA LYS A 206 7.05 -19.13 26.53
C LYS A 206 6.14 -20.30 26.13
N VAL A 207 5.73 -20.40 24.87
CA VAL A 207 5.28 -21.67 24.32
C VAL A 207 6.55 -22.41 23.91
N LYS A 208 7.17 -23.08 24.89
CA LYS A 208 8.17 -24.10 24.60
C LYS A 208 7.54 -25.11 23.65
N GLY A 209 8.09 -25.21 22.44
CA GLY A 209 7.94 -26.38 21.59
C GLY A 209 6.88 -26.26 20.51
N LYS A 210 7.27 -25.73 19.35
CA LYS A 210 7.21 -26.44 18.07
C LYS A 210 7.98 -25.63 17.03
N LYS A 211 9.09 -26.20 16.55
CA LYS A 211 9.82 -25.69 15.37
C LYS A 211 8.81 -25.38 14.28
N GLY A 212 8.84 -24.14 13.77
CA GLY A 212 7.97 -23.64 12.72
C GLY A 212 7.82 -24.65 11.60
N LYS A 213 6.64 -25.27 11.52
CA LYS A 213 6.29 -26.03 10.33
C LYS A 213 5.99 -24.98 9.27
N LYS A 214 6.85 -24.92 8.25
CA LYS A 214 6.64 -24.19 6.99
C LYS A 214 5.14 -24.11 6.68
N LEU A 215 4.64 -22.92 6.31
CA LEU A 215 3.25 -22.62 5.93
C LEU A 215 2.56 -23.74 5.10
N ARG A 216 3.36 -24.49 4.35
CA ARG A 216 2.94 -25.45 3.32
C ARG A 216 2.07 -26.65 3.70
N THR A 217 1.82 -27.07 4.96
CA THR A 217 1.26 -28.46 5.11
C THR A 217 0.17 -28.78 6.12
N LYS A 218 -0.16 -27.95 7.13
CA LYS A 218 -1.21 -28.34 8.09
C LYS A 218 -2.54 -27.59 7.98
N GLY A 219 -2.53 -26.26 7.81
CA GLY A 219 -3.76 -25.49 7.61
C GLY A 219 -4.39 -25.73 6.23
N LEU A 220 -3.57 -25.71 5.17
CA LEU A 220 -4.02 -25.86 3.78
C LEU A 220 -4.68 -27.21 3.48
N ARG A 221 -4.14 -28.33 4.00
CA ARG A 221 -4.70 -29.68 3.79
C ARG A 221 -6.02 -29.93 4.53
N ARG A 222 -6.28 -29.21 5.64
CA ARG A 222 -7.54 -29.36 6.39
C ARG A 222 -8.69 -28.59 5.76
N VAL A 223 -8.39 -27.53 5.01
CA VAL A 223 -9.42 -26.70 4.34
C VAL A 223 -9.83 -27.26 2.98
N GLU A 224 -8.98 -28.03 2.29
CA GLU A 224 -9.40 -28.82 1.10
C GLU A 224 -10.53 -29.81 1.43
N ILE A 225 -10.61 -30.28 2.68
CA ILE A 225 -11.70 -31.13 3.17
C ILE A 225 -12.99 -30.29 3.33
N VAL A 226 -12.88 -29.03 3.74
CA VAL A 226 -14.04 -28.13 3.94
C VAL A 226 -14.57 -27.58 2.62
N SER A 227 -13.72 -27.25 1.65
CA SER A 227 -14.14 -26.82 0.31
C SER A 227 -14.72 -27.94 -0.57
N ARG A 228 -14.70 -29.18 -0.09
CA ARG A 228 -15.38 -30.34 -0.72
C ARG A 228 -16.67 -30.74 0.00
N LEU A 229 -16.98 -30.11 1.14
CA LEU A 229 -18.13 -30.42 1.99
C LEU A 229 -19.23 -29.34 1.94
N GLY A 230 -19.03 -28.27 1.17
CA GLY A 230 -20.05 -27.32 0.74
C GLY A 230 -20.01 -27.17 -0.76
#